data_AF-A0A1U7GJL8-F1
#
_entry.id   AF-A0A1U7GJL8-F1
#
_cell.length_a   1.000
_cell.length_b   1.000
_cell.length_c   1.000
_cell.angle_alpha   90.00
_cell.angle_beta   90.00
_cell.angle_gamma   90.00
#
_symmetry.space_group_name_H-M   'P 1'
#
loop_
_entity.id
_entity.type
_entity.pdbx_description
1 polymer ?
#
loop_
_entity_poly.entity_id
_entity_poly.type
_entity_poly.pdbx_seq_one_letter_code
_entity_poly.pdbx_strand_id
1 'polypeptide(L)'
;MKDEQSEDIGISPPMARPEADPSKARAWAACVLAGVAAGLIGFGVGEAGHDAFQPRSVKQHLGQGEVDRPTPETMRRAVISNSSLAYGAWGGVLGIALGLAGGMLAGRAGRPAAGAVVGAVAAGLAGAILPPLVVPIAHRARFEMGVDPMIAGSASLLAMWAVVAAAASLGFAVGGRRSAFQSVVAALLGAIGGTVIYLAASTFLYPLAETDQPMPLVWQARLLARLLPALGAAALLATVRPRVAREAVAG
;
A
#
# COMPACT_ATOMS: atom_id res chain seq x y z
N MET A 1 -54.43 -5.86 54.30
CA MET A 1 -54.11 -6.57 53.04
C MET A 1 -53.29 -5.63 52.18
N LYS A 2 -51.97 -5.73 52.32
CA LYS A 2 -51.00 -5.08 51.42
C LYS A 2 -50.28 -6.26 50.79
N ASP A 3 -50.58 -6.52 49.53
CA ASP A 3 -49.91 -7.54 48.75
C ASP A 3 -48.48 -7.07 48.51
N GLU A 4 -47.53 -7.81 49.09
CA GLU A 4 -46.11 -7.70 48.80
C GLU A 4 -45.90 -8.11 47.35
N GLN A 5 -45.84 -7.12 46.45
CA GLN A 5 -45.21 -7.29 45.15
C GLN A 5 -43.73 -7.59 45.40
N SER A 6 -43.37 -8.88 45.42
CA SER A 6 -41.98 -9.29 45.30
C SER A 6 -41.50 -8.81 43.94
N GLU A 7 -40.74 -7.71 43.93
CA GLU A 7 -39.88 -7.33 42.82
C GLU A 7 -38.96 -8.53 42.58
N ASP A 8 -39.33 -9.36 41.62
CA ASP A 8 -38.48 -10.37 41.04
C ASP A 8 -37.32 -9.60 40.40
N ILE A 9 -36.24 -9.44 41.15
CA ILE A 9 -34.99 -8.87 40.69
C ILE A 9 -34.50 -9.83 39.61
N GLY A 10 -34.97 -9.59 38.39
CA GLY A 10 -34.69 -10.39 37.21
C GLY A 10 -33.19 -10.35 36.97
N ILE A 11 -32.48 -11.33 37.53
CA ILE A 11 -31.08 -11.61 37.25
C ILE A 11 -31.06 -12.05 35.79
N SER A 12 -30.88 -11.07 34.90
CA SER A 12 -30.70 -11.35 33.49
C SER A 12 -29.55 -12.34 33.36
N PRO A 13 -29.72 -13.46 32.65
CA PRO A 13 -28.67 -14.46 32.50
C PRO A 13 -27.40 -13.76 32.01
N PRO A 14 -26.22 -14.13 32.55
CA PRO A 14 -24.97 -13.48 32.21
C PRO A 14 -24.81 -13.47 30.69
N MET A 15 -24.67 -12.27 30.10
CA MET A 15 -24.47 -12.12 28.66
C MET A 15 -23.33 -13.05 28.21
N ALA A 16 -23.66 -14.03 27.37
CA ALA A 16 -22.68 -14.93 26.81
C ALA A 16 -21.58 -14.12 26.12
N ARG A 17 -20.32 -14.33 26.52
CA ARG A 17 -19.19 -13.65 25.89
C ARG A 17 -19.17 -14.03 24.40
N PRO A 18 -19.04 -13.07 23.48
CA PRO A 18 -18.94 -13.40 22.06
C PRO A 18 -17.71 -14.28 21.85
N GLU A 19 -17.93 -15.54 21.47
CA GLU A 19 -16.86 -16.46 21.13
C GLU A 19 -16.10 -15.91 19.92
N ALA A 20 -14.77 -15.83 20.05
CA ALA A 20 -13.91 -15.37 18.98
C ALA A 20 -13.99 -16.36 17.81
N ASP A 21 -14.48 -15.90 16.66
CA ASP A 21 -14.56 -16.71 15.45
C ASP A 21 -13.14 -16.97 14.89
N PRO A 22 -12.62 -18.22 14.95
CA PRO A 22 -11.25 -18.54 14.56
C PRO A 22 -10.99 -18.29 13.07
N SER A 23 -12.04 -18.27 12.23
CA SER A 23 -11.91 -17.98 10.81
C SER A 23 -11.50 -16.52 10.56
N LYS A 24 -11.96 -15.58 11.40
CA LYS A 24 -11.60 -14.16 11.31
C LYS A 24 -10.13 -13.94 11.67
N ALA A 25 -9.66 -14.60 12.74
CA ALA A 25 -8.26 -14.52 13.15
C ALA A 25 -7.32 -15.04 12.06
N ARG A 26 -7.66 -16.17 11.43
CA ARG A 26 -6.88 -16.74 10.31
C ARG A 26 -6.86 -15.80 9.09
N ALA A 27 -8.01 -15.23 8.72
CA ALA A 27 -8.08 -14.29 7.60
C ALA A 27 -7.26 -13.02 7.85
N TRP A 28 -7.35 -12.49 9.07
CA TRP A 28 -6.56 -11.32 9.47
C TRP A 28 -5.06 -11.61 9.45
N ALA A 29 -4.63 -12.72 10.05
CA ALA A 29 -3.23 -13.14 10.04
C ALA A 29 -2.70 -13.33 8.61
N ALA A 30 -3.47 -14.00 7.73
CA ALA A 30 -3.07 -14.22 6.35
C ALA A 30 -2.86 -12.91 5.58
N CYS A 31 -3.78 -11.93 5.73
CA CYS A 31 -3.63 -10.62 5.10
C CYS A 31 -2.41 -9.87 5.64
N VAL A 32 -2.24 -9.80 6.97
CA VAL A 32 -1.12 -9.08 7.58
C VAL A 32 0.22 -9.69 7.15
N LEU A 33 0.34 -11.02 7.17
CA LEU A 33 1.54 -11.71 6.69
C LEU A 33 1.81 -11.41 5.20
N ALA A 34 0.77 -11.36 4.37
CA ALA A 34 0.90 -10.97 2.97
C ALA A 34 1.41 -9.52 2.81
N GLY A 35 0.91 -8.58 3.63
CA GLY A 35 1.38 -7.19 3.67
C GLY A 35 2.85 -7.06 4.12
N VAL A 36 3.24 -7.79 5.17
CA VAL A 36 4.64 -7.85 5.63
C VAL A 36 5.54 -8.40 4.52
N ALA A 37 5.19 -9.56 3.96
CA ALA A 37 5.97 -10.21 2.91
C ALA A 37 6.12 -9.29 1.70
N ALA A 38 5.04 -8.62 1.27
CA ALA A 38 5.09 -7.68 0.16
C ALA A 38 5.98 -6.46 0.43
N GLY A 39 5.91 -5.90 1.65
CA GLY A 39 6.77 -4.80 2.07
C GLY A 39 8.26 -5.18 2.04
N LEU A 40 8.61 -6.33 2.60
CA LEU A 40 9.99 -6.83 2.66
C LEU A 40 10.54 -7.21 1.28
N ILE A 41 9.79 -7.97 0.49
CA ILE A 41 10.21 -8.39 -0.86
C ILE A 41 10.30 -7.17 -1.77
N GLY A 42 9.29 -6.28 -1.75
CA GLY A 42 9.32 -5.07 -2.56
C GLY A 42 10.43 -4.10 -2.15
N PHE A 43 10.84 -4.09 -0.88
CA PHE A 43 12.06 -3.39 -0.45
C PHE A 43 13.30 -4.02 -1.07
N GLY A 44 13.48 -5.34 -0.93
CA GLY A 44 14.64 -6.02 -1.52
C GLY A 44 14.77 -5.81 -3.03
N VAL A 45 13.67 -5.92 -3.78
CA VAL A 45 13.65 -5.65 -5.23
C VAL A 45 13.92 -4.17 -5.52
N GLY A 46 13.37 -3.27 -4.71
CA GLY A 46 13.59 -1.84 -4.82
C GLY A 46 15.03 -1.41 -4.58
N GLU A 47 15.72 -2.02 -3.60
CA GLU A 47 17.15 -1.77 -3.36
C GLU A 47 18.01 -2.32 -4.50
N ALA A 48 17.72 -3.53 -4.98
CA ALA A 48 18.44 -4.11 -6.11
C ALA A 48 18.33 -3.26 -7.39
N GLY A 49 17.21 -2.53 -7.56
CA GLY A 49 16.97 -1.64 -8.68
C GLY A 49 17.20 -0.15 -8.41
N HIS A 50 17.70 0.24 -7.23
CA HIS A 50 17.73 1.66 -6.81
C HIS A 50 18.50 2.56 -7.78
N ASP A 51 19.62 2.07 -8.28
CA ASP A 51 20.52 2.78 -9.20
C ASP A 51 20.53 2.20 -10.61
N ALA A 52 19.44 1.52 -11.00
CA ALA A 52 19.31 0.91 -12.32
C ALA A 52 19.43 1.94 -13.45
N PHE A 53 18.92 3.15 -13.22
CA PHE A 53 19.02 4.28 -14.14
C PHE A 53 19.84 5.41 -13.51
N GLN A 54 21.05 5.62 -14.01
CA GLN A 54 21.90 6.75 -13.60
C GLN A 54 21.61 8.00 -14.43
N PRO A 55 21.68 9.20 -13.84
CA PRO A 55 21.51 10.44 -14.57
C PRO A 55 22.67 10.66 -15.54
N ARG A 56 22.36 10.97 -16.80
CA ARG A 56 23.37 11.21 -17.82
C ARG A 56 24.12 12.52 -17.52
N SER A 57 25.44 12.45 -17.41
CA SER A 57 26.28 13.65 -17.34
C SER A 57 26.34 14.34 -18.70
N VAL A 58 26.22 15.66 -18.68
CA VAL A 58 26.35 16.52 -19.86
C VAL A 58 27.46 17.51 -19.59
N LYS A 59 28.30 17.80 -20.59
CA LYS A 59 29.33 18.83 -20.50
C LYS A 59 28.67 20.18 -20.24
N GLN A 60 29.00 20.78 -19.11
CA GLN A 60 28.58 22.14 -18.76
C GLN A 60 29.80 23.03 -18.64
N HIS A 61 29.73 24.23 -19.21
CA HIS A 61 30.77 25.24 -19.03
C HIS A 61 30.59 25.89 -17.66
N LEU A 62 31.56 25.66 -16.75
CA LEU A 62 31.59 26.27 -15.42
C LEU A 62 32.87 27.10 -15.30
N GLY A 63 32.73 28.42 -15.36
CA GLY A 63 33.88 29.33 -15.42
C GLY A 63 34.67 29.14 -16.72
N GLN A 64 35.98 28.87 -16.60
CA GLN A 64 36.87 28.66 -17.75
C GLN A 64 37.03 27.18 -18.17
N GLY A 65 36.34 26.24 -17.52
CA GLY A 65 36.45 24.81 -17.80
C GLY A 65 35.13 24.16 -18.22
N GLU A 66 35.23 23.04 -18.94
CA GLU A 66 34.12 22.10 -19.12
C GLU A 66 34.13 21.08 -17.98
N VAL A 67 32.98 20.88 -17.33
CA VAL A 67 32.81 19.83 -16.32
C VAL A 67 31.62 18.97 -16.72
N ASP A 68 31.80 17.65 -16.71
CA ASP A 68 30.69 16.72 -16.87
C ASP A 68 29.85 16.68 -15.60
N ARG A 69 28.61 17.18 -15.68
CA ARG A 69 27.66 17.14 -14.55
C ARG A 69 26.26 16.76 -15.03
N PRO A 70 25.48 16.05 -14.20
CA PRO A 70 24.07 15.84 -14.47
C PRO A 70 23.30 17.17 -14.52
N THR A 71 22.44 17.33 -15.52
CA THR A 71 21.47 18.44 -15.53
C THR A 71 20.22 18.08 -14.73
N PRO A 72 19.43 19.06 -14.24
CA PRO A 72 18.15 18.79 -13.57
C PRO A 72 17.21 17.88 -14.38
N GLU A 73 17.16 18.02 -15.70
CA GLU A 73 16.36 17.16 -16.58
C GLU A 73 16.84 15.72 -16.56
N THR A 74 18.15 15.49 -16.62
CA THR A 74 18.72 14.13 -16.59
C THR A 74 18.53 13.46 -15.24
N MET A 75 18.66 14.22 -14.14
CA MET A 75 18.32 13.77 -12.77
C MET A 75 16.85 13.38 -12.67
N ARG A 76 15.94 14.24 -13.15
CA ARG A 76 14.49 13.97 -13.11
C ARG A 76 14.11 12.71 -13.89
N ARG A 77 14.71 12.50 -15.08
CA ARG A 77 14.47 11.29 -15.89
C ARG A 77 14.94 10.01 -15.17
N ALA A 78 16.11 10.05 -14.54
CA ALA A 78 16.62 8.94 -13.74
C ALA A 78 15.68 8.64 -12.56
N VAL A 79 15.28 9.66 -11.80
CA VAL A 79 14.34 9.53 -10.66
C VAL A 79 13.01 8.92 -11.10
N ILE A 80 12.41 9.40 -12.20
CA ILE A 80 11.15 8.85 -12.72
C ILE A 80 11.32 7.37 -13.10
N SER A 81 12.42 7.02 -13.78
CA SER A 81 12.66 5.64 -14.25
C SER A 81 12.91 4.68 -13.08
N ASN A 82 13.77 5.06 -12.13
CA ASN A 82 14.01 4.27 -10.91
C ASN A 82 12.73 4.14 -10.07
N SER A 83 11.96 5.22 -9.94
CA SER A 83 10.68 5.19 -9.21
C SER A 83 9.67 4.27 -9.89
N SER A 84 9.53 4.34 -11.23
CA SER A 84 8.66 3.45 -11.99
C SER A 84 9.03 1.98 -11.83
N LEU A 85 10.33 1.66 -11.88
CA LEU A 85 10.82 0.30 -11.66
C LEU A 85 10.50 -0.16 -10.23
N ALA A 86 10.85 0.65 -9.23
CA ALA A 86 10.66 0.33 -7.82
C ALA A 86 9.18 0.18 -7.44
N TYR A 87 8.33 1.11 -7.85
CA TYR A 87 6.89 1.08 -7.56
C TYR A 87 6.15 0.04 -8.38
N GLY A 88 6.55 -0.19 -9.63
CA GLY A 88 6.00 -1.27 -10.45
C GLY A 88 6.31 -2.65 -9.84
N ALA A 89 7.56 -2.87 -9.42
CA ALA A 89 7.94 -4.11 -8.75
C ALA A 89 7.22 -4.30 -7.41
N TRP A 90 7.22 -3.28 -6.54
CA TRP A 90 6.52 -3.34 -5.25
C TRP A 90 5.01 -3.55 -5.43
N GLY A 91 4.38 -2.83 -6.36
CA GLY A 91 2.98 -3.01 -6.71
C GLY A 91 2.68 -4.42 -7.17
N GLY A 92 3.49 -4.97 -8.09
CA GLY A 92 3.36 -6.35 -8.54
C GLY A 92 3.41 -7.36 -7.40
N VAL A 93 4.42 -7.26 -6.53
CA VAL A 93 4.58 -8.13 -5.36
C VAL A 93 3.40 -8.01 -4.39
N LEU A 94 2.96 -6.79 -4.09
CA LEU A 94 1.79 -6.53 -3.23
C LEU A 94 0.52 -7.15 -3.82
N GLY A 95 0.31 -6.98 -5.13
CA GLY A 95 -0.78 -7.58 -5.88
C GLY A 95 -0.77 -9.11 -5.84
N ILE A 96 0.40 -9.74 -5.99
CA ILE A 96 0.55 -11.20 -5.85
C ILE A 96 0.15 -11.64 -4.43
N ALA A 97 0.75 -11.02 -3.42
CA ALA A 97 0.56 -11.41 -2.03
C ALA A 97 -0.91 -11.28 -1.59
N LEU A 98 -1.55 -10.15 -1.89
CA LEU A 98 -2.96 -9.93 -1.60
C LEU A 98 -3.88 -10.82 -2.45
N GLY A 99 -3.54 -11.04 -3.73
CA GLY A 99 -4.28 -11.95 -4.60
C GLY A 99 -4.29 -13.40 -4.11
N LEU A 100 -3.13 -13.90 -3.68
CA LEU A 100 -2.99 -15.22 -3.05
C LEU A 100 -3.83 -15.30 -1.77
N ALA A 101 -3.70 -14.32 -0.87
CA ALA A 101 -4.45 -14.28 0.38
C ALA A 101 -5.97 -14.30 0.12
N GLY A 102 -6.46 -13.45 -0.79
CA GLY A 102 -7.87 -13.40 -1.16
C GLY A 102 -8.37 -14.71 -1.78
N GLY A 103 -7.57 -15.34 -2.65
CA GLY A 103 -7.93 -16.59 -3.31
C GLY A 103 -7.93 -17.80 -2.35
N MET A 104 -6.97 -17.86 -1.43
CA MET A 104 -6.92 -18.90 -0.39
C MET A 104 -8.15 -18.82 0.52
N LEU A 105 -8.56 -17.61 0.89
CA LEU A 105 -9.72 -17.38 1.76
C LEU A 105 -11.07 -17.75 1.11
N ALA A 106 -11.12 -17.94 -0.20
CA ALA A 106 -12.35 -18.35 -0.88
C ALA A 106 -12.48 -19.84 -1.11
N GLY A 107 -11.46 -20.64 -0.80
CA GLY A 107 -11.53 -22.10 -0.76
C GLY A 107 -11.78 -22.79 -2.11
N ARG A 108 -11.51 -22.15 -3.26
CA ARG A 108 -11.60 -22.79 -4.58
C ARG A 108 -10.22 -22.97 -5.20
N ALA A 109 -9.96 -24.17 -5.73
CA ALA A 109 -8.75 -24.45 -6.50
C ALA A 109 -8.61 -23.45 -7.67
N GLY A 110 -7.39 -22.98 -7.92
CA GLY A 110 -7.06 -22.04 -9.02
C GLY A 110 -7.30 -20.55 -8.72
N ARG A 111 -8.18 -20.20 -7.77
CA ARG A 111 -8.41 -18.79 -7.41
C ARG A 111 -7.20 -18.05 -6.84
N PRO A 112 -6.32 -18.66 -6.02
CA PRO A 112 -5.10 -17.99 -5.57
C PRO A 112 -4.23 -17.54 -6.76
N ALA A 113 -4.04 -18.40 -7.76
CA ALA A 113 -3.24 -18.07 -8.93
C ALA A 113 -3.88 -16.95 -9.77
N ALA A 114 -5.19 -17.04 -10.04
CA ALA A 114 -5.89 -16.00 -10.78
C ALA A 114 -5.86 -14.64 -10.05
N GLY A 115 -6.11 -14.64 -8.74
CA GLY A 115 -6.02 -13.42 -7.91
C GLY A 115 -4.62 -12.85 -7.91
N ALA A 116 -3.59 -13.69 -7.78
CA ALA A 116 -2.20 -13.27 -7.82
C ALA A 116 -1.84 -12.59 -9.15
N VAL A 117 -2.21 -13.18 -10.29
CA VAL A 117 -1.95 -12.62 -11.62
C VAL A 117 -2.66 -11.29 -11.82
N VAL A 118 -3.97 -11.23 -11.51
CA VAL A 118 -4.74 -9.98 -11.67
C VAL A 118 -4.19 -8.88 -10.77
N GLY A 119 -3.89 -9.19 -9.50
CA GLY A 119 -3.29 -8.24 -8.58
C GLY A 119 -1.92 -7.77 -9.06
N ALA A 120 -1.06 -8.69 -9.49
CA ALA A 120 0.28 -8.38 -9.98
C ALA A 120 0.25 -7.41 -11.16
N VAL A 121 -0.57 -7.70 -12.17
CA VAL A 121 -0.67 -6.90 -13.38
C VAL A 121 -1.27 -5.53 -13.05
N ALA A 122 -2.39 -5.48 -12.33
CA ALA A 122 -3.06 -4.23 -12.02
C ALA A 122 -2.18 -3.29 -11.18
N ALA A 123 -1.61 -3.80 -10.08
CA ALA A 123 -0.79 -2.99 -9.18
C ALA A 123 0.60 -2.70 -9.75
N GLY A 124 1.19 -3.64 -10.50
CA GLY A 124 2.47 -3.43 -11.16
C GLY A 124 2.39 -2.36 -12.24
N LEU A 125 1.34 -2.38 -13.07
CA LEU A 125 1.10 -1.32 -14.06
C LEU A 125 0.82 0.02 -13.37
N ALA A 126 -0.03 0.05 -12.33
CA ALA A 126 -0.27 1.27 -11.58
C ALA A 126 1.04 1.85 -11.02
N GLY A 127 1.87 1.02 -10.38
CA GLY A 127 3.16 1.44 -9.83
C GLY A 127 4.16 1.92 -10.87
N ALA A 128 4.17 1.32 -12.07
CA ALA A 128 5.07 1.74 -13.15
C ALA A 128 4.61 3.04 -13.82
N ILE A 129 3.30 3.26 -13.97
CA ILE A 129 2.71 4.38 -14.71
C ILE A 129 2.60 5.64 -13.83
N LEU A 130 2.38 5.52 -12.53
CA LEU A 130 2.14 6.69 -11.68
C LEU A 130 3.34 7.65 -11.59
N PRO A 131 4.60 7.21 -11.43
CA PRO A 131 5.73 8.15 -11.31
C PRO A 131 5.88 9.15 -12.46
N PRO A 132 5.82 8.77 -13.76
CA PRO A 132 5.89 9.74 -14.85
C PRO A 132 4.69 10.71 -14.90
N LEU A 133 3.57 10.39 -14.24
CA LEU A 133 2.42 11.29 -14.13
C LEU A 133 2.52 12.21 -12.93
N VAL A 134 2.88 11.67 -11.76
CA VAL A 134 2.83 12.36 -10.47
C VAL A 134 4.08 13.21 -10.23
N VAL A 135 5.28 12.70 -10.55
CA VAL A 135 6.55 13.39 -10.25
C VAL A 135 6.65 14.75 -10.96
N PRO A 136 6.30 14.90 -12.26
CA PRO A 136 6.34 16.21 -12.91
C PRO A 136 5.36 17.22 -12.28
N ILE A 137 4.18 16.76 -11.84
CA ILE A 137 3.19 17.61 -11.16
C ILE A 137 3.73 18.08 -9.81
N ALA A 138 4.30 17.18 -9.01
CA ALA A 138 4.90 17.52 -7.72
C ALA A 138 6.09 18.49 -7.90
N HIS A 139 6.92 18.27 -8.92
CA HIS A 139 8.02 19.16 -9.26
C HIS A 139 7.52 20.56 -9.64
N ARG A 140 6.49 20.64 -10.49
CA ARG A 140 5.86 21.92 -10.86
C ARG A 140 5.29 22.64 -9.64
N ALA A 141 4.61 21.92 -8.76
CA ALA A 141 4.08 22.48 -7.52
C ALA A 141 5.18 23.08 -6.64
N ARG A 142 6.30 22.37 -6.48
CA ARG A 142 7.43 22.82 -5.68
C ARG A 142 8.14 24.04 -6.29
N PHE A 143 8.51 23.97 -7.56
CA PHE A 143 9.43 24.95 -8.15
C PHE A 143 8.75 26.11 -8.88
N GLU A 144 7.55 25.91 -9.45
CA GLU A 144 6.82 26.98 -10.16
C GLU A 144 5.77 27.64 -9.28
N MET A 145 5.09 26.85 -8.42
CA MET A 145 3.99 27.35 -7.59
C MET A 145 4.41 27.70 -6.16
N GLY A 146 5.67 27.43 -5.78
CA GLY A 146 6.19 27.69 -4.45
C GLY A 146 5.50 26.89 -3.34
N VAL A 147 4.89 25.74 -3.68
CA VAL A 147 4.29 24.85 -2.69
C VAL A 147 5.40 24.23 -1.85
N ASP A 148 5.18 24.20 -0.54
CA ASP A 148 6.12 23.60 0.40
C ASP A 148 6.52 22.17 -0.04
N PRO A 149 7.82 21.82 -0.05
CA PRO A 149 8.30 20.51 -0.50
C PRO A 149 7.66 19.34 0.25
N MET A 150 7.42 19.48 1.55
CA MET A 150 6.80 18.45 2.37
C MET A 150 5.36 18.21 1.90
N ILE A 151 4.59 19.27 1.60
CA ILE A 151 3.22 19.15 1.11
C ILE A 151 3.19 18.51 -0.29
N ALA A 152 3.99 19.02 -1.22
CA ALA A 152 4.05 18.48 -2.59
C ALA A 152 4.51 17.01 -2.62
N GLY A 153 5.55 16.70 -1.84
CA GLY A 153 6.11 15.36 -1.69
C GLY A 153 5.16 14.37 -1.04
N SER A 154 4.60 14.71 0.13
CA SER A 154 3.64 13.84 0.84
C SER A 154 2.38 13.56 0.01
N ALA A 155 1.83 14.56 -0.68
CA ALA A 155 0.71 14.38 -1.60
C ALA A 155 1.05 13.41 -2.73
N SER A 156 2.27 13.50 -3.29
CA SER A 156 2.74 12.60 -4.35
C SER A 156 2.85 11.15 -3.87
N LEU A 157 3.43 10.92 -2.69
CA LEU A 157 3.57 9.59 -2.09
C LEU A 157 2.21 8.98 -1.77
N LEU A 158 1.32 9.76 -1.16
CA LEU A 158 -0.04 9.33 -0.83
C LEU A 158 -0.80 8.93 -2.10
N ALA A 159 -0.74 9.74 -3.16
CA ALA A 159 -1.37 9.42 -4.43
C ALA A 159 -0.82 8.11 -5.03
N MET A 160 0.50 7.96 -5.07
CA MET A 160 1.12 6.76 -5.63
C MET A 160 0.77 5.50 -4.84
N TRP A 161 0.95 5.52 -3.52
CA TRP A 161 0.78 4.33 -2.69
C TRP A 161 -0.69 3.93 -2.52
N ALA A 162 -1.59 4.91 -2.40
CA ALA A 162 -3.02 4.64 -2.30
C ALA A 162 -3.57 3.99 -3.58
N VAL A 163 -3.18 4.49 -4.76
CA VAL A 163 -3.63 3.93 -6.05
C VAL A 163 -3.03 2.54 -6.29
N VAL A 164 -1.75 2.33 -5.97
CA VAL A 164 -1.14 0.99 -6.08
C VAL A 164 -1.82 -0.02 -5.16
N ALA A 165 -2.10 0.34 -3.91
CA ALA A 165 -2.80 -0.53 -2.98
C ALA A 165 -4.25 -0.83 -3.42
N ALA A 166 -4.96 0.19 -3.91
CA ALA A 166 -6.29 0.03 -4.52
C ALA A 166 -6.26 -0.95 -5.69
N ALA A 167 -5.29 -0.82 -6.61
CA ALA A 167 -5.11 -1.74 -7.72
C ALA A 167 -4.76 -3.16 -7.27
N ALA A 168 -3.89 -3.31 -6.26
CA ALA A 168 -3.50 -4.61 -5.70
C ALA A 168 -4.70 -5.37 -5.11
N SER A 169 -5.65 -4.64 -4.51
CA SER A 169 -6.87 -5.20 -3.94
C SER A 169 -7.80 -5.86 -4.98
N LEU A 170 -7.65 -5.56 -6.28
CA LEU A 170 -8.43 -6.22 -7.33
C LEU A 170 -8.10 -7.71 -7.40
N GLY A 171 -6.83 -8.09 -7.20
CA GLY A 171 -6.43 -9.48 -7.07
C GLY A 171 -7.08 -10.17 -5.88
N PHE A 172 -7.15 -9.47 -4.74
CA PHE A 172 -7.85 -9.95 -3.55
C PHE A 172 -9.35 -10.17 -3.81
N ALA A 173 -9.98 -9.27 -4.55
CA ALA A 173 -11.40 -9.35 -4.90
C ALA A 173 -11.72 -10.53 -5.85
N VAL A 174 -10.86 -10.79 -6.85
CA VAL A 174 -10.98 -11.98 -7.73
C VAL A 174 -10.91 -13.27 -6.93
N GLY A 175 -10.11 -13.25 -5.86
CA GLY A 175 -10.02 -14.34 -4.91
C GLY A 175 -11.35 -14.70 -4.27
N GLY A 176 -12.25 -13.75 -3.99
CA GLY A 176 -13.46 -13.98 -3.18
C GLY A 176 -14.81 -13.65 -3.84
N ARG A 177 -15.91 -13.87 -3.10
CA ARG A 177 -17.26 -13.34 -3.41
C ARG A 177 -17.48 -11.93 -2.82
N ARG A 178 -16.40 -11.18 -2.58
CA ARG A 178 -16.45 -9.86 -1.91
C ARG A 178 -16.71 -8.77 -2.93
N SER A 179 -17.30 -7.65 -2.49
CA SER A 179 -17.49 -6.49 -3.36
C SER A 179 -16.12 -5.90 -3.69
N ALA A 180 -15.76 -5.89 -4.99
CA ALA A 180 -14.51 -5.30 -5.46
C ALA A 180 -14.35 -3.84 -4.98
N PHE A 181 -15.46 -3.10 -4.97
CA PHE A 181 -15.50 -1.72 -4.45
C PHE A 181 -15.10 -1.65 -2.97
N GLN A 182 -15.64 -2.52 -2.11
CA GLN A 182 -15.29 -2.53 -0.69
C GLN A 182 -13.82 -2.88 -0.45
N SER A 183 -13.26 -3.82 -1.23
CA SER A 183 -11.84 -4.15 -1.17
C SER A 183 -10.96 -2.98 -1.59
N VAL A 184 -11.32 -2.29 -2.69
CA VAL A 184 -10.63 -1.10 -3.17
C VAL A 184 -10.63 0.01 -2.13
N VAL A 185 -11.80 0.34 -1.57
CA VAL A 185 -11.91 1.39 -0.55
C VAL A 185 -11.13 1.03 0.71
N ALA A 186 -11.22 -0.21 1.19
CA ALA A 186 -10.48 -0.65 2.36
C ALA A 186 -8.95 -0.59 2.16
N ALA A 187 -8.46 -1.07 1.01
CA ALA A 187 -7.03 -1.03 0.68
C ALA A 187 -6.52 0.41 0.54
N LEU A 188 -7.29 1.28 -0.11
CA LEU A 188 -6.98 2.70 -0.27
C LEU A 188 -6.88 3.40 1.08
N LEU A 189 -7.88 3.26 1.94
CA LEU A 189 -7.88 3.88 3.28
C LEU A 189 -6.75 3.32 4.15
N GLY A 190 -6.46 2.03 4.01
CA GLY A 190 -5.41 1.36 4.75
C GLY A 190 -4.02 1.86 4.34
N ALA A 191 -3.79 1.98 3.04
CA ALA A 191 -2.56 2.54 2.50
C ALA A 191 -2.37 4.01 2.90
N ILE A 192 -3.44 4.81 2.90
CA ILE A 192 -3.40 6.20 3.40
C ILE A 192 -2.98 6.21 4.87
N GLY A 193 -3.61 5.39 5.72
CA GLY A 193 -3.24 5.29 7.14
C GLY A 193 -1.77 4.90 7.34
N GLY A 194 -1.30 3.88 6.59
CA GLY A 194 0.11 3.48 6.60
C GLY A 194 1.06 4.58 6.10
N THR A 195 0.65 5.35 5.10
CA THR A 195 1.41 6.50 4.57
C THR A 195 1.55 7.59 5.62
N VAL A 196 0.47 7.93 6.32
CA VAL A 196 0.48 8.94 7.39
C VAL A 196 1.42 8.52 8.53
N ILE A 197 1.35 7.25 8.94
CA ILE A 197 2.26 6.70 9.96
C ILE A 197 3.72 6.76 9.46
N TYR A 198 3.97 6.43 8.19
CA TYR A 198 5.30 6.56 7.60
C TYR A 198 5.80 8.00 7.64
N LEU A 199 5.00 8.97 7.19
CA LEU A 199 5.41 10.38 7.15
C LEU A 199 5.72 10.90 8.55
N ALA A 200 4.87 10.58 9.53
CA ALA A 200 5.12 10.95 10.92
C ALA A 200 6.42 10.29 11.45
N ALA A 201 6.53 8.97 11.36
CA ALA A 201 7.68 8.23 11.88
C ALA A 201 8.99 8.65 11.20
N SER A 202 8.98 8.80 9.87
CA SER A 202 10.17 9.13 9.10
C SER A 202 10.64 10.57 9.34
N THR A 203 9.71 11.51 9.55
CA THR A 203 10.06 12.89 9.93
C THR A 203 10.80 12.95 11.27
N PHE A 204 10.38 12.13 12.25
CA PHE A 204 11.03 12.09 13.56
C PHE A 204 12.34 11.29 13.57
N LEU A 205 12.37 10.14 12.89
CA LEU A 205 13.51 9.23 12.93
C LEU A 205 14.62 9.63 11.95
N TYR A 206 14.26 10.24 10.82
CA TYR A 206 15.17 10.47 9.70
C TYR A 206 14.95 11.86 9.05
N PRO A 207 15.10 12.98 9.78
CA PRO A 207 14.83 14.32 9.25
C PRO A 207 15.72 14.72 8.06
N LEU A 208 16.89 14.08 7.92
CA LEU A 208 17.84 14.33 6.81
C LEU A 208 17.70 13.35 5.63
N ALA A 209 16.70 12.47 5.65
CA ALA A 209 16.55 11.43 4.63
C ALA A 209 15.72 11.85 3.40
N GLU A 210 15.28 13.11 3.34
CA GLU A 210 14.45 13.64 2.24
C GLU A 210 13.21 12.76 2.00
N THR A 211 12.47 12.51 3.07
CA THR A 211 11.32 11.59 3.11
C THR A 211 10.12 12.07 2.29
N ASP A 212 10.18 13.31 1.79
CA ASP A 212 9.26 13.94 0.85
C ASP A 212 9.56 13.55 -0.61
N GLN A 213 10.71 12.93 -0.90
CA GLN A 213 11.03 12.47 -2.24
C GLN A 213 10.34 11.13 -2.58
N PRO A 214 10.05 10.87 -3.87
CA PRO A 214 9.55 9.57 -4.33
C PRO A 214 10.43 8.38 -3.93
N MET A 215 11.74 8.60 -3.75
CA MET A 215 12.67 7.61 -3.21
C MET A 215 13.51 8.27 -2.10
N PRO A 216 13.29 7.92 -0.82
CA PRO A 216 14.11 8.43 0.29
C PRO A 216 15.59 8.06 0.14
N LEU A 217 16.48 8.93 0.64
CA LEU A 217 17.93 8.76 0.51
C LEU A 217 18.50 7.62 1.37
N VAL A 218 17.90 7.37 2.53
CA VAL A 218 18.37 6.31 3.45
C VAL A 218 17.55 5.04 3.31
N TRP A 219 18.22 3.89 3.35
CA TRP A 219 17.59 2.59 3.12
C TRP A 219 16.51 2.25 4.17
N GLN A 220 16.66 2.73 5.41
CA GLN A 220 15.67 2.50 6.47
C GLN A 220 14.33 3.19 6.15
N ALA A 221 14.38 4.42 5.66
CA ALA A 221 13.19 5.14 5.22
C ALA A 221 12.56 4.44 4.00
N ARG A 222 13.38 3.94 3.07
CA ARG A 222 12.91 3.15 1.91
C ARG A 222 12.21 1.84 2.31
N LEU A 223 12.66 1.18 3.39
CA LEU A 223 12.00 0.01 3.95
C LEU A 223 10.62 0.40 4.54
N LEU A 224 10.58 1.41 5.40
CA LEU A 224 9.34 1.87 6.03
C LEU A 224 8.32 2.35 5.00
N ALA A 225 8.76 3.05 3.95
CA ALA A 225 7.96 3.54 2.84
C ALA A 225 7.20 2.43 2.09
N ARG A 226 7.76 1.21 2.05
CA ARG A 226 7.12 0.06 1.39
C ARG A 226 6.34 -0.80 2.35
N LEU A 227 6.81 -0.92 3.59
CA LEU A 227 6.22 -1.78 4.61
C LEU A 227 4.92 -1.20 5.18
N LEU A 228 4.91 0.08 5.57
CA LEU A 228 3.77 0.67 6.27
C LEU A 228 2.51 0.81 5.40
N PRO A 229 2.57 1.29 4.14
CA PRO A 229 1.39 1.33 3.28
C PRO A 229 0.87 -0.07 2.93
N ALA A 230 1.77 -1.04 2.70
CA ALA A 230 1.39 -2.43 2.43
C ALA A 230 0.68 -3.08 3.63
N LEU A 231 1.24 -2.87 4.83
CA LEU A 231 0.63 -3.31 6.10
C LEU A 231 -0.72 -2.67 6.33
N GLY A 232 -0.83 -1.35 6.15
CA GLY A 232 -2.08 -0.62 6.34
C GLY A 232 -3.17 -1.12 5.38
N ALA A 233 -2.85 -1.27 4.10
CA ALA A 233 -3.76 -1.81 3.09
C ALA A 233 -4.23 -3.23 3.45
N ALA A 234 -3.29 -4.11 3.83
CA ALA A 234 -3.59 -5.48 4.20
C ALA A 234 -4.44 -5.58 5.49
N ALA A 235 -4.14 -4.76 6.49
CA ALA A 235 -4.85 -4.73 7.77
C ALA A 235 -6.32 -4.31 7.61
N LEU A 236 -6.61 -3.28 6.80
CA LEU A 236 -8.00 -2.91 6.52
C LEU A 236 -8.70 -3.91 5.59
N LEU A 237 -8.01 -4.48 4.60
CA LEU A 237 -8.57 -5.52 3.74
C LEU A 237 -9.03 -6.76 4.54
N ALA A 238 -8.33 -7.12 5.61
CA ALA A 238 -8.72 -8.20 6.51
C ALA A 238 -10.12 -8.02 7.12
N THR A 239 -10.58 -6.77 7.27
CA THR A 239 -11.89 -6.46 7.88
C THR A 239 -13.06 -6.65 6.92
N VAL A 240 -12.81 -6.70 5.60
CA VAL A 240 -13.85 -6.85 4.59
C VAL A 240 -14.47 -8.25 4.70
N ARG A 241 -15.73 -8.36 5.10
CA ARG A 241 -16.37 -9.66 5.32
C ARG A 241 -16.70 -10.38 4.01
N PRO A 242 -16.50 -11.71 3.89
CA PRO A 242 -17.04 -12.47 2.78
C PRO A 242 -18.57 -12.53 2.90
N ARG A 243 -19.30 -12.23 1.81
CA ARG A 243 -20.72 -12.56 1.73
C ARG A 243 -20.82 -14.09 1.74
N VAL A 244 -21.18 -14.67 2.88
CA VAL A 244 -21.54 -16.08 2.96
C VAL A 244 -22.84 -16.22 2.18
N ALA A 245 -22.80 -16.89 1.03
CA ALA A 245 -24.00 -17.21 0.28
C ALA A 245 -24.80 -18.25 1.09
N ARG A 246 -25.68 -17.78 1.96
CA ARG A 246 -26.53 -18.61 2.82
C ARG A 246 -27.77 -19.18 2.09
N GLU A 247 -27.86 -19.04 0.78
CA GLU A 247 -29.14 -19.25 0.06
C GLU A 247 -29.33 -20.63 -0.60
N ALA A 248 -28.49 -21.63 -0.35
CA ALA A 248 -28.58 -22.92 -1.07
C ALA A 248 -29.01 -24.14 -0.22
N VAL A 249 -29.55 -23.96 1.00
CA VAL A 249 -29.96 -25.09 1.87
C VAL A 249 -31.44 -25.02 2.28
N ALA A 250 -32.29 -24.39 1.47
CA ALA A 250 -33.73 -24.29 1.73
C ALA A 250 -34.62 -24.82 0.59
N GLY A 251 -34.10 -25.70 -0.27
CA GLY A 251 -34.84 -26.33 -1.36
C GLY A 251 -34.58 -27.82 -1.44
#